data_AF-A0A511IZT2-F1
#
_entry.id   AF-A0A511IZT2-F1
#
_cell.length_a   1.000
_cell.length_b   1.000
_cell.length_c   1.000
_cell.angle_alpha   90.00
_cell.angle_beta   90.00
_cell.angle_gamma   90.00
#
_symmetry.space_group_name_H-M   'P 1'
#
loop_
_entity.id
_entity.type
_entity.pdbx_description
1 polymer ?
#
loop_
_entity_poly.entity_id
_entity_poly.type
_entity_poly.pdbx_seq_one_letter_code
_entity_poly.pdbx_strand_id
1 'polypeptide(L)'
;MPSRGNDQPNYLSYAEYLELTVHSRGILELLRAGQRGVTLRTFESIYFEKKLVTSNEAITSYRFYNPKNMFLLQERELDELSTFLHTPYQAVENELLDFFDASHWAQRFLEMEKGVFERYEYCGEE
;
A
#
# COMPACT_ATOMS: atom_id res chain seq x y z
N MET A 1 -20.49 -23.31 4.07
CA MET A 1 -19.77 -22.02 4.04
C MET A 1 -20.59 -21.02 4.82
N PRO A 2 -19.97 -20.18 5.67
CA PRO A 2 -20.69 -19.09 6.33
C PRO A 2 -21.34 -18.15 5.31
N SER A 3 -22.43 -17.50 5.72
CA SER A 3 -23.24 -16.66 4.84
C SER A 3 -22.55 -15.37 4.45
N ARG A 4 -21.70 -14.85 5.35
CA ARG A 4 -20.85 -13.68 5.14
C ARG A 4 -19.42 -14.00 5.58
N GLY A 5 -18.45 -13.31 4.98
CA GLY A 5 -17.03 -13.48 5.34
C GLY A 5 -16.73 -13.17 6.80
N ASN A 6 -17.47 -12.24 7.41
CA ASN A 6 -17.33 -11.86 8.81
C ASN A 6 -18.01 -12.82 9.81
N ASP A 7 -18.75 -13.82 9.33
CA ASP A 7 -19.32 -14.87 10.19
C ASP A 7 -18.32 -16.02 10.43
N GLN A 8 -17.10 -15.93 9.89
CA GLN A 8 -16.09 -16.96 10.04
C GLN A 8 -15.54 -17.01 11.48
N PRO A 9 -15.26 -18.22 12.01
CA PRO A 9 -14.56 -18.34 13.28
C PRO A 9 -13.20 -17.66 13.18
N ASN A 10 -12.82 -16.90 14.22
CA ASN A 10 -11.62 -16.07 14.26
C ASN A 10 -11.59 -14.95 13.20
N TYR A 11 -12.75 -14.47 12.75
CA TYR A 11 -12.81 -13.25 11.96
C TYR A 11 -12.19 -12.09 12.75
N LEU A 12 -11.24 -11.41 12.12
CA LEU A 12 -10.61 -10.22 12.63
C LEU A 12 -11.41 -9.01 12.14
N SER A 13 -12.02 -8.26 13.05
CA SER A 13 -12.67 -7.01 12.69
C SER A 13 -11.66 -6.02 12.13
N TYR A 14 -12.13 -5.05 11.36
CA TYR A 14 -11.24 -4.03 10.80
C TYR A 14 -10.51 -3.24 11.90
N ALA A 15 -11.18 -2.92 13.01
CA ALA A 15 -10.57 -2.23 14.14
C ALA A 15 -9.44 -3.06 14.77
N GLU A 16 -9.67 -4.34 15.05
CA GLU A 16 -8.63 -5.23 15.59
C GLU A 16 -7.46 -5.40 14.61
N TYR A 17 -7.74 -5.47 13.31
CA TYR A 17 -6.71 -5.50 12.27
C TYR A 17 -5.84 -4.23 12.27
N LEU A 18 -6.45 -3.05 12.42
CA LEU A 18 -5.72 -1.79 12.47
C LEU A 18 -4.81 -1.73 13.71
N GLU A 19 -5.30 -2.14 14.88
CA GLU A 19 -4.48 -2.21 16.10
C GLU A 19 -3.26 -3.12 15.92
N LEU A 20 -3.45 -4.31 15.32
CA LEU A 20 -2.34 -5.21 15.02
C LEU A 20 -1.37 -4.61 14.01
N THR A 21 -1.87 -3.90 13.00
CA THR A 21 -1.06 -3.22 11.99
C THR A 21 -0.21 -2.11 12.61
N VAL A 22 -0.79 -1.29 13.49
CA VAL A 22 -0.08 -0.22 14.20
C VAL A 22 1.07 -0.75 15.05
N HIS A 23 0.93 -1.95 15.64
CA HIS A 23 1.99 -2.58 16.42
C HIS A 23 2.94 -3.48 15.60
N SER A 24 2.66 -3.69 14.31
CA SER A 24 3.54 -4.45 13.42
C SER A 24 4.67 -3.57 12.87
N ARG A 25 5.71 -4.24 12.35
CA ARG A 25 6.79 -3.58 11.59
C ARG A 25 6.47 -3.44 10.11
N GLY A 26 5.60 -4.30 9.59
CA GLY A 26 5.31 -4.36 8.18
C GLY A 26 4.07 -5.18 7.85
N ILE A 27 3.65 -5.06 6.61
CA ILE A 27 2.46 -5.68 6.03
C ILE A 27 2.91 -6.58 4.87
N LEU A 28 2.35 -7.79 4.81
CA LEU A 28 2.53 -8.69 3.66
C LEU A 28 1.34 -8.56 2.71
N GLU A 29 1.62 -8.28 1.44
CA GLU A 29 0.65 -8.16 0.36
C GLU A 29 0.96 -9.17 -0.74
N LEU A 30 0.06 -10.14 -0.93
CA LEU A 30 0.16 -11.13 -1.99
C LEU A 30 -1.02 -10.96 -2.94
N LEU A 31 -0.73 -10.63 -4.20
CA LEU A 31 -1.76 -10.47 -5.22
C LEU A 31 -2.21 -11.83 -5.74
N ARG A 32 -3.52 -11.93 -6.03
CA ARG A 32 -4.04 -13.07 -6.78
C ARG A 32 -3.73 -12.91 -8.27
N ALA A 33 -3.57 -14.02 -8.97
CA ALA A 33 -3.38 -14.02 -10.42
C ALA A 33 -4.47 -13.18 -11.11
N GLY A 34 -4.04 -12.22 -11.94
CA GLY A 34 -4.92 -11.30 -12.66
C GLY A 34 -5.29 -10.01 -11.91
N GLN A 35 -4.99 -9.89 -10.62
CA GLN A 35 -5.15 -8.63 -9.89
C GLN A 35 -4.08 -7.62 -10.34
N ARG A 36 -4.47 -6.37 -10.53
CA ARG A 36 -3.61 -5.26 -10.94
C ARG A 36 -3.92 -4.02 -10.09
N GLY A 37 -2.95 -3.12 -10.02
CA GLY A 37 -3.06 -1.88 -9.26
C GLY A 37 -2.79 -2.06 -7.76
N VAL A 38 -2.82 -0.95 -7.04
CA VAL A 38 -2.58 -0.88 -5.59
C VAL A 38 -3.76 -1.44 -4.80
N THR A 39 -3.49 -1.93 -3.59
CA THR A 39 -4.53 -2.45 -2.68
C THR A 39 -4.67 -1.59 -1.43
N LEU A 40 -5.68 -1.84 -0.60
CA LEU A 40 -5.78 -1.20 0.71
C LEU A 40 -4.54 -1.41 1.59
N ARG A 41 -3.84 -2.55 1.46
CA ARG A 41 -2.60 -2.82 2.22
C ARG A 41 -1.45 -1.92 1.79
N THR A 42 -1.39 -1.58 0.50
CA THR A 42 -0.47 -0.57 -0.02
C THR A 42 -0.73 0.77 0.66
N PHE A 43 -1.99 1.20 0.72
CA PHE A 43 -2.36 2.47 1.36
C PHE A 43 -2.10 2.45 2.87
N GLU A 44 -2.53 1.40 3.58
CA GLU A 44 -2.25 1.22 5.00
C GLU A 44 -0.75 1.27 5.30
N SER A 45 0.09 0.74 4.40
CA SER A 45 1.55 0.84 4.54
C SER A 45 2.05 2.28 4.47
N ILE A 46 1.60 3.09 3.51
CA ILE A 46 2.09 4.47 3.35
C ILE A 46 1.50 5.41 4.41
N TYR A 47 0.25 5.22 4.84
CA TYR A 47 -0.39 6.05 5.85
C TYR A 47 0.05 5.73 7.28
N PHE A 48 0.34 4.46 7.58
CA PHE A 48 0.80 4.05 8.92
C PHE A 48 2.32 3.84 9.01
N GLU A 49 3.06 4.27 7.98
CA GLU A 49 4.52 4.16 7.91
C GLU A 49 5.04 2.73 8.18
N LYS A 50 4.35 1.74 7.62
CA LYS A 50 4.71 0.31 7.75
C LYS A 50 5.50 -0.14 6.55
N LYS A 51 6.52 -0.97 6.77
CA LYS A 51 7.22 -1.64 5.66
C LYS A 51 6.24 -2.51 4.88
N LEU A 52 6.27 -2.43 3.56
CA LEU A 52 5.46 -3.29 2.70
C LEU A 52 6.34 -4.41 2.17
N VAL A 53 5.92 -5.66 2.32
CA VAL A 53 6.48 -6.81 1.60
C VAL A 53 5.42 -7.22 0.60
N THR A 54 5.69 -7.13 -0.69
CA THR A 54 4.64 -7.27 -1.71
C THR A 54 5.08 -8.09 -2.90
N SER A 55 4.10 -8.79 -3.50
CA SER A 55 4.22 -9.37 -4.84
C SER A 55 3.67 -8.46 -5.94
N ASN A 56 3.28 -7.22 -5.62
CA ASN A 56 2.68 -6.27 -6.55
C ASN A 56 3.75 -5.48 -7.32
N GLU A 57 4.20 -6.00 -8.45
CA GLU A 57 5.22 -5.34 -9.28
C GLU A 57 4.75 -4.00 -9.85
N ALA A 58 3.43 -3.77 -9.99
CA ALA A 58 2.91 -2.51 -10.50
C ALA A 58 3.27 -1.32 -9.61
N ILE A 59 3.60 -1.55 -8.33
CA ILE A 59 3.90 -0.49 -7.38
C ILE A 59 5.13 0.33 -7.77
N THR A 60 6.08 -0.24 -8.51
CA THR A 60 7.29 0.45 -8.97
C THR A 60 7.00 1.63 -9.89
N SER A 61 5.84 1.62 -10.55
CA SER A 61 5.38 2.72 -11.41
C SER A 61 4.79 3.89 -10.64
N TYR A 62 4.49 3.75 -9.34
CA TYR A 62 3.85 4.80 -8.54
C TYR A 62 4.86 5.77 -7.95
N ARG A 63 4.49 7.06 -7.85
CA ARG A 63 5.39 8.10 -7.34
C ARG A 63 5.81 7.92 -5.88
N PHE A 64 4.99 7.30 -5.06
CA PHE A 64 5.32 7.02 -3.67
C PHE A 64 6.22 5.79 -3.50
N TYR A 65 6.58 5.10 -4.59
CA TYR A 65 7.44 3.93 -4.50
C TYR A 65 8.80 4.29 -3.91
N ASN A 66 9.20 3.51 -2.90
CA ASN A 66 10.50 3.63 -2.30
C ASN A 66 11.02 2.24 -1.91
N PRO A 67 12.14 1.75 -2.50
CA PRO A 67 12.67 0.43 -2.21
C PRO A 67 13.15 0.27 -0.75
N LYS A 68 13.34 1.37 -0.02
CA LYS A 68 13.61 1.32 1.42
C LYS A 68 12.36 1.05 2.24
N ASN A 69 11.17 1.32 1.72
CA ASN A 69 9.89 1.07 2.40
C ASN A 69 9.15 -0.14 1.87
N MET A 70 9.42 -0.54 0.63
CA MET A 70 8.71 -1.58 -0.10
C MET A 70 9.69 -2.65 -0.58
N PHE A 71 9.44 -3.90 -0.22
CA PHE A 71 10.23 -5.07 -0.56
C PHE A 71 9.46 -5.90 -1.60
N LEU A 72 9.99 -5.94 -2.81
CA LEU A 72 9.41 -6.71 -3.92
C LEU A 72 9.92 -8.15 -3.87
N LEU A 73 9.00 -9.09 -3.66
CA LEU A 73 9.33 -10.52 -3.50
C LEU A 73 9.97 -11.13 -4.75
N GLN A 74 9.71 -10.57 -5.93
CA GLN A 74 10.25 -11.06 -7.20
C GLN A 74 11.65 -10.50 -7.53
N GLU A 75 12.05 -9.41 -6.88
CA GLU A 75 13.29 -8.68 -7.22
C GLU A 75 14.34 -8.74 -6.10
N ARG A 76 14.00 -9.31 -4.94
CA ARG A 76 14.86 -9.30 -3.75
C ARG A 76 14.92 -10.67 -3.09
N GLU A 77 16.09 -10.97 -2.54
CA GLU A 77 16.33 -12.24 -1.85
C GLU A 77 15.80 -12.19 -0.41
N LEU A 78 15.16 -13.26 0.05
CA LEU A 78 14.55 -13.31 1.39
C LEU A 78 15.57 -13.14 2.52
N ASP A 79 16.84 -13.42 2.29
CA ASP A 79 17.92 -13.19 3.25
C ASP A 79 18.07 -11.70 3.61
N GLU A 80 17.65 -10.79 2.73
CA GLU A 80 17.65 -9.35 2.98
C GLU A 80 16.47 -8.88 3.84
N LEU A 81 15.41 -9.69 3.97
CA LEU A 81 14.13 -9.29 4.55
C LEU A 81 14.28 -8.79 5.99
N SER A 82 15.07 -9.50 6.80
CA SER A 82 15.30 -9.11 8.19
C SER A 82 15.93 -7.72 8.26
N THR A 83 17.01 -7.48 7.50
CA THR A 83 17.67 -6.18 7.44
C THR A 83 16.71 -5.10 6.98
N PHE A 84 15.97 -5.33 5.89
CA PHE A 84 14.97 -4.40 5.38
C PHE A 84 13.93 -3.99 6.45
N LEU A 85 13.37 -4.96 7.17
CA LEU A 85 12.37 -4.71 8.24
C LEU A 85 12.91 -3.91 9.43
N HIS A 86 14.23 -3.84 9.60
CA HIS A 86 14.89 -3.07 10.64
C HIS A 86 15.39 -1.70 10.17
N THR A 87 15.37 -1.43 8.85
CA THR A 87 15.72 -0.09 8.36
C THR A 87 14.63 0.92 8.74
N PRO A 88 14.98 2.16 9.09
CA PRO A 88 13.99 3.22 9.33
C PRO A 88 13.06 3.40 8.13
N TYR A 89 11.78 3.69 8.40
CA TYR A 89 10.84 4.07 7.36
C TYR A 89 11.18 5.47 6.83
N GLN A 90 10.96 5.70 5.53
CA GLN A 90 11.10 7.02 4.91
C GLN A 90 9.71 7.57 4.59
N ALA A 91 9.23 8.56 5.34
CA ALA A 91 7.88 9.09 5.16
C ALA A 91 7.59 9.48 3.70
N VAL A 92 6.37 9.16 3.24
CA VAL A 92 5.87 9.61 1.93
C VAL A 92 5.52 11.09 2.02
N GLU A 93 5.74 11.84 0.94
CA GLU A 93 5.41 13.26 0.89
C GLU A 93 3.91 13.48 1.13
N ASN A 94 3.56 14.44 1.99
CA ASN A 94 2.17 14.73 2.34
C ASN A 94 1.30 15.02 1.11
N GLU A 95 1.84 15.68 0.09
CA GLU A 95 1.10 15.98 -1.14
C GLU A 95 0.68 14.70 -1.89
N LEU A 96 1.51 13.66 -1.87
CA LEU A 96 1.16 12.35 -2.42
C LEU A 96 0.12 11.65 -1.55
N LEU A 97 0.24 11.72 -0.22
CA LEU A 97 -0.77 11.17 0.69
C LEU A 97 -2.13 11.86 0.48
N ASP A 98 -2.16 13.19 0.46
CA ASP A 98 -3.36 13.98 0.19
C ASP A 98 -3.98 13.62 -1.16
N PHE A 99 -3.16 13.38 -2.20
CA PHE A 99 -3.68 12.87 -3.46
C PHE A 99 -4.42 11.53 -3.30
N PHE A 100 -3.92 10.58 -2.52
CA PHE A 100 -4.60 9.29 -2.32
C PHE A 100 -5.66 9.30 -1.21
N ASP A 101 -5.87 10.41 -0.50
CA ASP A 101 -6.89 10.50 0.53
C ASP A 101 -8.30 10.36 -0.06
N ALA A 102 -9.18 9.69 0.67
CA ALA A 102 -10.52 9.38 0.19
C ALA A 102 -11.37 10.64 -0.07
N SER A 103 -11.21 11.68 0.76
CA SER A 103 -11.96 12.93 0.64
C SER A 103 -11.46 13.73 -0.57
N HIS A 104 -10.15 13.86 -0.72
CA HIS A 104 -9.55 14.49 -1.88
C HIS A 104 -9.86 13.73 -3.18
N TRP A 105 -9.84 12.40 -3.15
CA TRP A 105 -10.24 11.58 -4.30
C TRP A 105 -11.70 11.85 -4.69
N ALA A 106 -12.61 11.89 -3.70
CA ALA A 106 -14.03 12.17 -3.96
C ALA A 106 -14.23 13.57 -4.55
N GLN A 107 -13.48 14.56 -4.07
CA GLN A 107 -13.50 15.91 -4.64
C GLN A 107 -13.06 15.90 -6.10
N ARG A 108 -11.90 15.31 -6.42
CA ARG A 108 -11.40 15.22 -7.81
C ARG A 108 -12.37 14.49 -8.73
N PHE A 109 -13.04 13.44 -8.22
CA PHE A 109 -14.06 12.72 -8.97
C PHE A 109 -15.25 13.62 -9.36
N LEU A 110 -15.68 14.50 -8.46
CA LEU A 110 -16.78 15.44 -8.69
C LEU A 110 -16.39 16.61 -9.61
N GLU A 111 -15.17 17.11 -9.48
CA GLU A 111 -14.68 18.29 -10.20
C GLU A 111 -14.15 17.97 -11.61
N MET A 112 -14.01 16.68 -11.95
CA MET A 112 -13.48 16.19 -13.22
C MET A 112 -12.12 16.80 -13.60
N GLU A 113 -11.25 17.03 -12.61
CA GLU A 113 -9.93 17.61 -12.83
C GLU A 113 -9.05 16.71 -13.71
N LYS A 114 -8.69 17.21 -14.90
CA LYS A 114 -7.86 16.47 -15.87
C LYS A 114 -6.37 16.74 -15.61
N GLY A 115 -5.51 15.75 -15.88
CA GLY A 115 -4.04 15.90 -15.82
C GLY A 115 -3.43 15.85 -14.42
N VAL A 116 -4.23 15.68 -13.36
CA VAL A 116 -3.72 15.54 -11.98
C VAL A 116 -3.03 14.18 -11.78
N PHE A 117 -3.54 13.12 -12.40
CA PHE A 117 -2.98 11.76 -12.31
C PHE A 117 -1.54 11.66 -12.84
N GLU A 118 -1.22 12.38 -13.92
CA GLU A 118 0.14 12.44 -14.49
C GLU A 118 1.18 13.03 -13.52
N ARG A 119 0.71 13.92 -12.63
CA ARG A 119 1.56 14.60 -11.65
C ARG A 119 1.77 13.80 -10.37
N TYR A 120 0.79 13.02 -9.93
CA TYR A 120 0.81 12.43 -8.58
C TYR A 120 0.74 10.91 -8.54
N GLU A 121 0.16 10.25 -9.53
CA GLU A 121 -0.07 8.80 -9.45
C GLU A 121 1.16 8.03 -9.90
N TYR A 122 1.55 8.20 -11.17
CA TYR A 122 2.64 7.45 -11.79
C TYR A 122 3.89 8.31 -11.96
N CYS A 123 5.06 7.68 -11.80
CA CYS A 123 6.29 8.16 -12.40
C CYS A 123 6.02 8.18 -13.91
N GLY A 124 5.92 9.35 -14.54
CA GLY A 124 5.55 9.47 -15.95
C GLY A 124 6.40 8.60 -16.88
N GLU A 125 5.92 8.34 -18.09
CA GLU A 125 6.73 7.65 -19.11
C GLU A 125 8.01 8.46 -19.39
N GLU A 126 9.18 7.82 -19.30
CA GLU A 126 10.46 8.38 -19.78
C GLU A 126 10.49 8.44 -21.31
#